data_AF-X1K2D5-F1
#
_entry.id   AF-X1K2D5-F1
#
_cell.length_a   1.000
_cell.length_b   1.000
_cell.length_c   1.000
_cell.angle_alpha   90.00
_cell.angle_beta   90.00
_cell.angle_gamma   90.00
#
_symmetry.space_group_name_H-M   'P 1'
#
loop_
_entity.id
_entity.type
_entity.pdbx_description
1 polymer ?
#
loop_
_entity_poly.entity_id
_entity_poly.type
_entity_poly.pdbx_seq_one_letter_code
_entity_poly.pdbx_strand_id
1 'polypeptide(L)'
;CFRVRGDVIEIFPSYLEYAFRVELWGDEIEAISEIDPLTGKVIKRRDKLIVYPAKHFVTTKDKLERAILYIEEELRQRLKYFKKEGKLLEAQRLEQRTKYDLEMLKEVGYCSGIENYSRHISGRESGEPPATLLDYFSTDFMMFIDESHVTIPQLRGMFAGDKSRKNSLVEYGFRLPSAYDNRPLYFNEIENYMEKVIFVSATPAKYELEGSKQTVEQIIRPTGLVDPEIILKPAKNQIDSLIAEIKKRTEKKERVLVTTLTKRMAEDVAEYLDEINIKAKYLHSEIKTLERINILKDLRLGKFNVLVGVNLLREGLDLPEVSLVVTKCFAG
;
A
#
# COMPACT_ATOMS: atom_id res chain seq x y z
N CYS A 1 -22.82 9.57 -7.56
CA CYS A 1 -24.28 9.38 -7.72
C CYS A 1 -24.83 10.55 -8.54
N PHE A 2 -26.06 10.47 -9.04
CA PHE A 2 -26.72 11.63 -9.66
C PHE A 2 -28.18 11.71 -9.21
N ARG A 3 -28.75 12.91 -9.27
CA ARG A 3 -30.19 13.15 -9.04
C ARG A 3 -30.73 14.11 -10.08
N VAL A 4 -32.01 13.97 -10.39
CA VAL A 4 -32.71 14.81 -11.38
C VAL A 4 -33.89 15.50 -10.68
N ARG A 5 -34.04 16.80 -10.92
CA ARG A 5 -35.14 17.63 -10.40
C ARG A 5 -35.58 18.61 -11.49
N GLY A 6 -36.63 18.26 -12.23
CA GLY A 6 -37.04 19.02 -13.42
C GLY A 6 -35.88 19.07 -14.42
N ASP A 7 -35.54 20.27 -14.87
CA ASP A 7 -34.47 20.51 -15.84
C ASP A 7 -33.07 20.58 -15.20
N VAL A 8 -32.95 20.18 -13.93
CA VAL A 8 -31.68 20.22 -13.20
C VAL A 8 -31.18 18.80 -12.93
N ILE A 9 -29.99 18.50 -13.44
CA ILE A 9 -29.24 17.28 -13.16
C ILE A 9 -28.09 17.63 -12.23
N GLU A 10 -28.05 17.02 -11.05
CA GLU A 10 -26.92 17.13 -10.15
C GLU A 10 -26.12 15.83 -10.12
N ILE A 11 -24.83 15.93 -10.41
CA ILE A 11 -23.88 14.82 -10.50
C ILE A 11 -22.87 14.99 -9.39
N PHE A 12 -22.74 13.98 -8.53
CA PHE A 12 -21.72 13.96 -7.48
C PHE A 12 -20.71 12.84 -7.73
N PRO A 13 -19.55 13.16 -8.34
CA PRO A 13 -18.50 12.19 -8.56
C PRO A 13 -17.86 11.74 -7.24
N SER A 14 -17.49 10.47 -7.14
CA SER A 14 -16.90 9.88 -5.93
C SER A 14 -15.51 10.41 -5.58
N TYR A 15 -14.84 11.06 -6.53
CA TYR A 15 -13.48 11.58 -6.42
C TYR A 15 -13.42 13.10 -6.14
N LEU A 16 -14.57 13.74 -5.88
CA LEU A 16 -14.66 15.17 -5.58
C LEU A 16 -15.39 15.41 -4.25
N GLU A 17 -15.14 16.55 -3.64
CA GLU A 17 -15.86 17.04 -2.45
C GLU A 17 -17.05 17.94 -2.79
N TYR A 18 -17.12 18.40 -4.04
CA TYR A 18 -18.22 19.20 -4.58
C TYR A 18 -19.01 18.40 -5.63
N ALA A 19 -20.25 18.81 -5.88
CA ALA A 19 -21.08 18.25 -6.94
C ALA A 19 -21.18 19.23 -8.11
N PHE A 20 -21.55 18.73 -9.28
CA PHE A 20 -21.89 19.53 -10.44
C PHE A 20 -23.41 19.63 -10.56
N ARG A 21 -23.91 20.83 -10.83
CA ARG A 21 -25.27 21.10 -11.26
C ARG A 21 -25.25 21.45 -12.74
N VAL A 22 -26.03 20.73 -13.53
CA VAL A 22 -26.26 20.95 -14.95
C VAL A 22 -27.71 21.36 -15.12
N GLU A 23 -27.93 22.59 -15.57
CA GLU A 23 -29.25 23.17 -15.82
C GLU A 23 -29.52 23.07 -17.33
N LEU A 24 -30.67 22.50 -17.69
CA LEU A 24 -31.09 22.22 -19.05
C LEU A 24 -32.18 23.20 -19.50
N TRP A 25 -32.21 23.48 -20.80
CA TRP A 25 -33.32 24.12 -21.49
C TRP A 25 -33.72 23.23 -22.67
N GLY A 26 -34.72 22.37 -22.45
CA GLY A 26 -35.03 21.28 -23.39
C GLY A 26 -33.84 20.34 -23.52
N ASP A 27 -33.26 20.26 -24.71
CA ASP A 27 -32.10 19.40 -25.03
C ASP A 27 -30.76 20.16 -24.98
N GLU A 28 -30.75 21.43 -24.57
CA GLU A 28 -29.54 22.26 -24.47
C GLU A 28 -29.08 22.42 -23.02
N ILE A 29 -27.76 22.43 -22.80
CA ILE A 29 -27.18 22.77 -21.49
C ILE A 29 -27.11 24.29 -21.38
N GLU A 30 -27.91 24.88 -20.48
CA GLU A 30 -27.94 26.33 -20.24
C GLU A 30 -26.80 26.75 -19.30
N ALA A 31 -26.56 26.00 -18.23
CA ALA A 31 -25.53 26.32 -17.25
C ALA A 31 -24.92 25.10 -16.57
N ILE A 32 -23.63 25.21 -16.23
CA ILE A 32 -22.92 24.24 -15.40
C ILE A 32 -22.34 24.97 -14.19
N SER A 33 -22.59 24.44 -12.99
CA SER A 33 -22.09 25.00 -11.74
C SER A 33 -21.50 23.93 -10.84
N GLU A 34 -20.43 24.26 -10.13
CA GLU A 34 -19.98 23.54 -8.94
C GLU A 34 -20.83 23.98 -7.75
N ILE A 35 -21.33 23.02 -6.98
CA ILE A 35 -22.17 23.25 -5.83
C ILE A 35 -21.64 22.50 -4.60
N ASP A 36 -21.90 23.07 -3.43
CA ASP A 36 -21.78 22.34 -2.18
C ASP A 36 -22.88 21.28 -2.11
N PRO A 37 -22.55 19.98 -1.96
CA PRO A 37 -23.53 18.90 -2.05
C PRO A 37 -24.50 18.86 -0.86
N LEU A 38 -24.18 19.50 0.26
CA LEU A 38 -25.01 19.54 1.48
C LEU A 38 -26.00 20.69 1.43
N THR A 39 -25.54 21.89 1.11
CA THR A 39 -26.31 23.13 1.14
C THR A 39 -26.92 23.51 -0.21
N GLY A 40 -26.40 22.96 -1.32
CA GLY A 40 -26.82 23.27 -2.68
C GLY A 40 -26.39 24.66 -3.17
N LYS A 41 -25.56 25.37 -2.40
CA LYS A 41 -25.03 26.69 -2.78
C LYS A 41 -24.05 26.56 -3.94
N VAL A 42 -24.15 27.48 -4.89
CA VAL A 42 -23.20 27.59 -6.01
C VAL A 42 -21.87 28.09 -5.50
N ILE A 43 -20.82 27.33 -5.76
CA ILE A 43 -19.43 27.67 -5.47
C ILE A 43 -18.84 28.45 -6.66
N LYS A 44 -18.99 27.90 -7.88
CA LYS A 44 -18.40 28.46 -9.10
C LYS A 44 -19.15 28.01 -10.35
N ARG A 45 -19.23 28.84 -11.39
CA ARG A 45 -19.73 28.46 -12.72
C ARG A 45 -18.63 27.90 -13.62
N ARG A 46 -18.99 26.99 -14.54
CA ARG A 46 -18.08 26.33 -15.48
C ARG A 46 -18.69 26.33 -16.89
N ASP A 47 -17.83 26.41 -17.89
CA ASP A 47 -18.26 26.31 -19.31
C ASP A 47 -18.23 24.87 -19.83
N LYS A 48 -17.47 23.99 -19.17
CA LYS A 48 -17.31 22.59 -19.56
C LYS A 48 -17.22 21.69 -18.34
N LEU A 49 -17.84 20.51 -18.46
CA LEU A 49 -17.77 19.43 -17.49
C LEU A 49 -17.24 18.16 -18.17
N ILE A 50 -16.30 17.48 -17.51
CA ILE A 50 -15.85 16.13 -17.87
C ILE A 50 -16.14 15.25 -16.66
N VAL A 51 -16.96 14.21 -16.85
CA VAL A 51 -17.27 13.23 -15.80
C VAL A 51 -16.56 11.93 -16.13
N TYR A 52 -15.56 11.59 -15.34
CA TYR A 52 -14.89 10.29 -15.42
C TYR A 52 -15.72 9.17 -14.79
N PRO A 53 -15.53 7.91 -15.20
CA PRO A 53 -16.23 6.77 -14.60
C PRO A 53 -16.06 6.68 -13.09
N ALA A 54 -17.11 6.25 -12.39
CA ALA A 54 -17.10 6.08 -10.93
C ALA A 54 -16.31 4.85 -10.44
N LYS A 55 -15.91 3.97 -11.35
CA LYS A 55 -15.11 2.76 -11.10
C LYS A 55 -13.99 2.67 -12.14
N HIS A 56 -12.88 2.02 -11.79
CA HIS A 56 -11.76 1.79 -12.72
C HIS A 56 -12.00 0.62 -13.68
N PHE A 57 -12.80 -0.37 -13.27
CA PHE A 57 -13.22 -1.49 -14.12
C PHE A 57 -14.56 -1.17 -14.78
N VAL A 58 -14.52 -0.40 -15.86
CA VAL A 58 -15.67 -0.20 -16.74
C VAL A 58 -15.36 -0.81 -18.09
N THR A 59 -16.29 -1.62 -18.60
CA THR A 59 -16.17 -2.23 -19.92
C THR A 59 -17.46 -2.01 -20.70
N THR A 60 -17.37 -2.07 -22.04
CA THR A 60 -18.55 -1.99 -22.90
C THR A 60 -19.26 -3.35 -22.95
N LYS A 61 -20.56 -3.33 -23.27
CA LYS A 61 -21.38 -4.55 -23.37
C LYS A 61 -20.76 -5.57 -24.33
N ASP A 62 -20.34 -5.15 -25.52
CA ASP A 62 -19.73 -6.04 -26.53
C ASP A 62 -18.44 -6.70 -26.03
N LYS A 63 -17.60 -5.97 -25.28
CA LYS A 63 -16.37 -6.53 -24.70
C LYS A 63 -16.70 -7.55 -23.62
N LEU A 64 -17.75 -7.31 -22.84
CA LEU A 64 -18.20 -8.22 -21.79
C LEU A 64 -18.80 -9.49 -22.37
N GLU A 65 -19.65 -9.41 -23.40
CA GLU A 65 -20.22 -10.57 -24.09
C GLU A 65 -19.12 -11.48 -24.66
N ARG A 66 -18.11 -10.88 -25.29
CA ARG A 66 -16.93 -11.61 -25.75
C ARG A 66 -16.15 -12.26 -24.59
N ALA A 67 -15.93 -11.53 -23.49
CA ALA A 67 -15.21 -12.05 -22.34
C ALA A 67 -15.93 -13.25 -21.70
N ILE A 68 -17.26 -13.21 -21.61
CA ILE A 68 -18.10 -14.30 -21.10
C ILE A 68 -17.84 -15.60 -21.88
N LEU A 69 -17.77 -15.53 -23.21
CA LEU A 69 -17.49 -16.72 -24.04
C LEU A 69 -16.11 -17.32 -23.75
N TYR A 70 -15.09 -16.47 -23.59
CA TYR A 70 -13.74 -16.95 -23.26
C TYR A 70 -13.64 -17.53 -21.85
N ILE A 71 -14.37 -16.98 -20.89
CA ILE A 71 -14.45 -17.51 -19.52
C ILE A 71 -15.15 -18.87 -19.51
N GLU A 72 -16.25 -19.03 -20.27
CA GLU A 72 -16.96 -20.30 -20.41
C GLU A 72 -16.08 -21.39 -21.03
N GLU A 73 -15.29 -21.03 -22.05
CA GLU A 73 -14.34 -21.96 -22.68
C GLU A 73 -13.20 -22.36 -21.73
N GLU A 74 -12.58 -21.41 -21.04
CA GLU A 74 -11.55 -21.72 -20.04
C GLU A 74 -12.10 -22.59 -18.90
N LEU A 75 -13.33 -22.30 -18.44
CA LEU A 75 -14.02 -23.12 -17.45
C LEU A 75 -14.17 -24.56 -17.95
N ARG A 76 -14.67 -24.76 -19.17
CA ARG A 76 -14.84 -26.10 -19.75
C ARG A 76 -13.53 -26.87 -19.80
N GLN A 77 -12.44 -26.23 -20.24
CA GLN A 77 -11.11 -26.84 -20.30
C GLN A 77 -10.59 -27.19 -18.90
N ARG A 78 -10.74 -26.29 -17.93
CA ARG A 78 -10.27 -26.49 -16.55
C ARG A 78 -11.06 -27.57 -15.82
N LEU A 79 -12.38 -27.66 -16.03
CA LEU A 79 -13.20 -28.74 -15.47
C LEU A 79 -12.81 -30.10 -16.05
N LYS A 80 -12.50 -30.19 -17.35
CA LYS A 80 -12.00 -31.42 -17.98
C LYS A 80 -10.67 -31.86 -17.36
N TYR A 81 -9.76 -30.91 -17.12
CA TYR A 81 -8.50 -31.17 -16.42
C TYR A 81 -8.75 -31.74 -15.02
N PHE A 82 -9.55 -31.07 -14.18
CA PHE A 82 -9.80 -31.55 -12.82
C PHE A 82 -10.48 -32.92 -12.78
N LYS A 83 -11.45 -33.18 -13.66
CA LYS A 83 -12.10 -34.49 -13.76
C LYS A 83 -11.12 -35.60 -14.16
N LYS A 84 -10.19 -35.31 -15.08
CA LYS A 84 -9.13 -36.25 -15.49
C LYS A 84 -8.16 -36.57 -14.34
N GLU A 85 -7.85 -35.59 -13.51
CA GLU A 85 -6.97 -35.72 -12.35
C GLU A 85 -7.68 -36.27 -11.09
N GLY A 86 -8.95 -36.68 -11.18
CA GLY A 86 -9.74 -37.17 -10.03
C GLY A 86 -10.14 -36.09 -9.01
N LYS A 87 -9.91 -34.81 -9.31
CA LYS A 87 -10.18 -33.64 -8.47
C LYS A 87 -11.64 -33.18 -8.59
N LEU A 88 -12.58 -34.06 -8.23
CA LEU A 88 -14.01 -33.82 -8.45
C LEU A 88 -14.58 -32.69 -7.59
N LEU A 89 -14.08 -32.53 -6.36
CA LEU A 89 -14.52 -31.46 -5.45
C LEU A 89 -14.09 -30.08 -5.96
N GLU A 90 -12.85 -29.96 -6.43
CA GLU A 90 -12.30 -28.75 -7.03
C GLU A 90 -13.06 -28.39 -8.31
N ALA A 91 -13.39 -29.40 -9.14
CA ALA A 91 -14.20 -29.19 -10.33
C ALA A 91 -15.60 -28.63 -9.98
N GLN A 92 -16.30 -29.27 -9.04
CA GLN A 92 -17.63 -28.82 -8.61
C GLN A 92 -17.59 -27.40 -8.03
N ARG A 93 -16.61 -27.11 -7.17
CA ARG A 93 -16.40 -25.78 -6.58
C ARG A 93 -16.18 -24.71 -7.65
N LEU A 94 -15.30 -24.98 -8.61
CA LEU A 94 -14.98 -24.06 -9.68
C LEU A 94 -16.20 -23.81 -10.57
N GLU A 95 -16.93 -24.87 -10.92
CA GLU A 95 -18.13 -24.81 -11.75
C GLU A 95 -19.23 -23.96 -11.11
N GLN A 96 -19.57 -24.23 -9.84
CA GLN A 96 -20.59 -23.47 -9.12
C GLN A 96 -20.23 -21.98 -9.04
N ARG A 97 -19.00 -21.68 -8.62
CA ARG A 97 -18.55 -20.28 -8.47
C ARG A 97 -18.55 -19.54 -9.80
N THR A 98 -17.96 -20.14 -10.83
CA THR A 98 -17.79 -19.47 -12.13
C THR A 98 -19.11 -19.29 -12.85
N LYS A 99 -20.05 -20.26 -12.76
CA LYS A 99 -21.39 -20.11 -13.34
C LYS A 99 -22.19 -18.99 -12.69
N TYR A 100 -22.15 -18.90 -11.35
CA TYR A 100 -22.77 -17.79 -10.63
C TYR A 100 -22.16 -16.44 -11.04
N ASP A 101 -20.83 -16.35 -11.09
CA ASP A 101 -20.14 -15.12 -11.52
C ASP A 101 -20.51 -14.77 -12.98
N LEU A 102 -20.65 -15.75 -13.88
CA LEU A 102 -21.10 -15.55 -15.28
C LEU A 102 -22.56 -15.07 -15.40
N GLU A 103 -23.47 -15.62 -14.61
CA GLU A 103 -24.87 -15.15 -14.56
C GLU A 103 -24.94 -13.69 -14.12
N MET A 104 -24.20 -13.34 -13.06
CA MET A 104 -24.10 -11.95 -12.59
C MET A 104 -23.51 -11.00 -13.65
N LEU A 105 -22.50 -11.45 -14.39
CA LEU A 105 -21.95 -10.66 -15.50
C LEU A 105 -22.96 -10.47 -16.64
N LYS A 106 -23.79 -11.47 -16.96
CA LYS A 106 -24.82 -11.37 -18.01
C LYS A 106 -25.95 -10.41 -17.62
N GLU A 107 -26.46 -10.52 -16.39
CA GLU A 107 -27.63 -9.77 -15.93
C GLU A 107 -27.28 -8.34 -15.48
N VAL A 108 -26.21 -8.19 -14.70
CA VAL A 108 -25.88 -6.93 -14.02
C VAL A 108 -24.67 -6.23 -14.65
N GLY A 109 -23.91 -6.92 -15.49
CA GLY A 109 -22.64 -6.41 -16.02
C GLY A 109 -21.50 -6.39 -14.99
N TYR A 110 -21.70 -7.00 -13.82
CA TYR A 110 -20.76 -6.98 -12.71
C TYR A 110 -20.92 -8.22 -11.80
N CYS A 111 -19.80 -8.73 -11.27
CA CYS A 111 -19.79 -9.78 -10.25
C CYS A 111 -18.78 -9.48 -9.14
N SER A 112 -18.92 -10.16 -8.00
CA SER A 112 -17.99 -9.99 -6.88
C SER A 112 -16.66 -10.71 -7.17
N GLY A 113 -15.58 -9.94 -7.22
CA GLY A 113 -14.27 -10.43 -7.62
C GLY A 113 -14.03 -10.39 -9.13
N ILE A 114 -14.69 -9.47 -9.84
CA ILE A 114 -14.57 -9.29 -11.29
C ILE A 114 -13.12 -9.13 -11.77
N GLU A 115 -12.22 -8.64 -10.92
CA GLU A 115 -10.79 -8.49 -11.21
C GLU A 115 -10.12 -9.83 -11.54
N ASN A 116 -10.65 -10.96 -11.05
CA ASN A 116 -10.13 -12.29 -11.37
C ASN A 116 -10.38 -12.69 -12.84
N TYR A 117 -11.24 -11.96 -13.55
CA TYR A 117 -11.51 -12.12 -14.97
C TYR A 117 -10.91 -10.98 -15.80
N SER A 118 -10.05 -10.14 -15.20
CA SER A 118 -9.54 -8.91 -15.81
C SER A 118 -8.90 -9.15 -17.17
N ARG A 119 -8.09 -10.22 -17.34
CA ARG A 119 -7.51 -10.59 -18.64
C ARG A 119 -8.57 -10.74 -19.72
N HIS A 120 -9.58 -11.59 -19.48
CA HIS A 120 -10.67 -11.84 -20.43
C HIS A 120 -11.46 -10.58 -20.76
N ILE A 121 -11.77 -9.77 -19.74
CA ILE A 121 -12.51 -8.51 -19.90
C ILE A 121 -11.71 -7.50 -20.73
N SER A 122 -10.41 -7.39 -20.47
CA SER A 122 -9.50 -6.51 -21.22
C SER A 122 -9.17 -7.04 -22.62
N GLY A 123 -9.40 -8.32 -22.90
CA GLY A 123 -9.02 -8.97 -24.15
C GLY A 123 -7.51 -9.10 -24.35
N ARG A 124 -6.77 -9.18 -23.24
CA ARG A 124 -5.31 -9.38 -23.21
C ARG A 124 -4.96 -10.84 -23.44
N GLU A 125 -3.77 -11.09 -23.99
CA GLU A 125 -3.23 -12.45 -24.10
C GLU A 125 -2.77 -12.99 -22.73
N SER A 126 -2.62 -14.31 -22.63
CA SER A 126 -2.14 -14.95 -21.40
C SER A 126 -0.72 -14.48 -21.08
N GLY A 127 -0.49 -14.08 -19.82
CA GLY A 127 0.82 -13.60 -19.36
C GLY A 127 1.10 -12.12 -19.60
N GLU A 128 0.32 -11.42 -20.43
CA GLU A 128 0.50 -9.98 -20.65
C GLU A 128 0.44 -9.19 -19.33
N PRO A 129 1.17 -8.07 -19.22
CA PRO A 129 1.08 -7.20 -18.06
C PRO A 129 -0.33 -6.60 -17.93
N PRO A 130 -0.89 -6.54 -16.71
CA PRO A 130 -2.12 -5.79 -16.48
C PRO A 130 -1.84 -4.30 -16.52
N ALA A 131 -2.86 -3.52 -16.91
CA ALA A 131 -2.82 -2.07 -16.77
C ALA A 131 -2.74 -1.69 -15.29
N THR A 132 -1.89 -0.71 -14.99
CA THR A 132 -1.61 -0.18 -13.68
C THR A 132 -1.77 1.34 -13.69
N LEU A 133 -1.50 1.99 -12.55
CA LEU A 133 -1.43 3.44 -12.49
C LEU A 133 -0.36 4.02 -13.43
N LEU A 134 0.74 3.29 -13.68
CA LEU A 134 1.84 3.75 -14.52
C LEU A 134 1.39 3.99 -15.98
N ASP A 135 0.44 3.19 -16.46
CA ASP A 135 -0.14 3.31 -17.80
C ASP A 135 -1.02 4.56 -18.00
N TYR A 136 -1.42 5.23 -16.91
CA TYR A 136 -2.22 6.47 -16.97
C TYR A 136 -1.33 7.71 -17.08
N PHE A 137 -0.03 7.59 -16.84
CA PHE A 137 0.90 8.68 -17.04
C PHE A 137 1.25 8.81 -18.52
N SER A 138 1.55 10.04 -18.95
CA SER A 138 2.21 10.26 -20.24
C SER A 138 3.58 9.58 -20.25
N THR A 139 4.09 9.23 -21.43
CA THR A 139 5.43 8.61 -21.57
C THR A 139 6.57 9.43 -20.97
N ASP A 140 6.38 10.73 -20.72
CA ASP A 140 7.40 11.65 -20.21
C ASP A 140 7.35 11.90 -18.69
N PHE A 141 6.69 11.03 -17.92
CA PHE A 141 6.58 11.24 -16.47
C PHE A 141 7.89 10.98 -15.73
N MET A 142 8.01 11.56 -14.53
CA MET A 142 9.13 11.32 -13.62
C MET A 142 8.67 10.49 -12.42
N MET A 143 9.45 9.48 -12.08
CA MET A 143 9.20 8.58 -10.96
C MET A 143 10.14 8.90 -9.81
N PHE A 144 9.59 9.12 -8.61
CA PHE A 144 10.36 9.18 -7.38
C PHE A 144 10.12 7.91 -6.59
N ILE A 145 11.18 7.23 -6.20
CA ILE A 145 11.11 6.04 -5.35
C ILE A 145 11.73 6.40 -4.01
N ASP A 146 10.86 6.72 -3.06
CA ASP A 146 11.23 7.01 -1.68
C ASP A 146 11.63 5.74 -0.93
N GLU A 147 12.58 5.89 0.00
CA GLU A 147 13.26 4.81 0.72
C GLU A 147 13.60 3.63 -0.21
N SER A 148 14.27 3.93 -1.32
CA SER A 148 14.46 3.01 -2.44
C SER A 148 15.07 1.66 -2.05
N HIS A 149 15.94 1.64 -1.04
CA HIS A 149 16.60 0.45 -0.51
C HIS A 149 15.62 -0.55 0.11
N VAL A 150 14.42 -0.10 0.51
CA VAL A 150 13.30 -0.93 0.98
C VAL A 150 12.25 -1.11 -0.11
N THR A 151 11.89 -0.03 -0.81
CA THR A 151 10.81 -0.04 -1.81
C THR A 151 11.13 -0.95 -3.00
N ILE A 152 12.38 -0.99 -3.47
CA ILE A 152 12.78 -1.84 -4.60
C ILE A 152 12.67 -3.35 -4.27
N PRO A 153 13.24 -3.85 -3.15
CA PRO A 153 13.00 -5.23 -2.71
C PRO A 153 11.52 -5.57 -2.54
N GLN A 154 10.72 -4.63 -2.02
CA GLN A 154 9.28 -4.82 -1.86
C GLN A 154 8.61 -5.03 -3.22
N LEU A 155 8.84 -4.16 -4.20
CA LEU A 155 8.30 -4.28 -5.55
C LEU A 155 8.66 -5.61 -6.21
N ARG A 156 9.92 -6.08 -6.03
CA ARG A 156 10.36 -7.40 -6.50
C ARG A 156 9.58 -8.55 -5.85
N GLY A 157 9.28 -8.44 -4.56
CA GLY A 157 8.59 -9.46 -3.79
C GLY A 157 7.07 -9.57 -4.07
N MET A 158 6.44 -8.50 -4.57
CA MET A 158 4.98 -8.42 -4.75
C MET A 158 4.43 -9.56 -5.60
N PHE A 159 5.06 -9.83 -6.76
CA PHE A 159 4.58 -10.87 -7.67
C PHE A 159 4.66 -12.27 -7.04
N ALA A 160 5.79 -12.60 -6.39
CA ALA A 160 5.99 -13.92 -5.80
C ALA A 160 4.97 -14.22 -4.70
N GLY A 161 4.67 -13.22 -3.86
CA GLY A 161 3.63 -13.32 -2.83
C GLY A 161 2.24 -13.51 -3.42
N ASP A 162 1.86 -12.72 -4.44
CA ASP A 162 0.56 -12.86 -5.09
C ASP A 162 0.40 -14.22 -5.81
N LYS A 163 1.44 -14.66 -6.54
CA LYS A 163 1.44 -15.96 -7.22
C LYS A 163 1.28 -17.11 -6.22
N SER A 164 2.03 -17.10 -5.12
CA SER A 164 1.94 -18.15 -4.09
C SER A 164 0.52 -18.27 -3.53
N ARG A 165 -0.13 -17.15 -3.21
CA ARG A 165 -1.52 -17.12 -2.74
C ARG A 165 -2.51 -17.64 -3.80
N LYS A 166 -2.32 -17.27 -5.07
CA LYS A 166 -3.20 -17.70 -6.16
C LYS A 166 -3.01 -19.16 -6.55
N ASN A 167 -1.80 -19.71 -6.40
CA ASN A 167 -1.56 -21.12 -6.66
C ASN A 167 -2.55 -21.99 -5.89
N SER A 168 -2.70 -21.76 -4.59
CA SER A 168 -3.68 -22.50 -3.78
C SER A 168 -5.11 -22.30 -4.29
N LEU A 169 -5.52 -21.07 -4.62
CA LEU A 169 -6.88 -20.81 -5.12
C LEU A 169 -7.17 -21.53 -6.44
N VAL A 170 -6.22 -21.56 -7.37
CA VAL A 170 -6.39 -22.18 -8.69
C VAL A 170 -6.24 -23.70 -8.62
N GLU A 171 -5.34 -24.21 -7.78
CA GLU A 171 -5.14 -25.65 -7.58
C GLU A 171 -6.33 -26.31 -6.88
N TYR A 172 -6.94 -25.62 -5.92
CA TYR A 172 -8.12 -26.09 -5.20
C TYR A 172 -9.45 -25.62 -5.83
N GLY A 173 -9.44 -25.14 -7.07
CA GLY A 173 -10.68 -24.87 -7.82
C GLY A 173 -11.55 -23.72 -7.28
N PHE A 174 -10.96 -22.76 -6.57
CA PHE A 174 -11.65 -21.52 -6.20
C PHE A 174 -11.66 -20.49 -7.35
N ARG A 175 -10.66 -20.52 -8.23
CA ARG A 175 -10.50 -19.58 -9.35
C ARG A 175 -9.99 -20.28 -10.62
N LEU A 176 -10.27 -19.68 -11.78
CA LEU A 176 -9.73 -20.10 -13.07
C LEU A 176 -8.23 -19.77 -13.19
N PRO A 177 -7.47 -20.46 -14.06
CA PRO A 177 -6.08 -20.13 -14.35
C PRO A 177 -5.84 -18.68 -14.77
N SER A 178 -6.75 -18.07 -15.52
CA SER A 178 -6.71 -16.64 -15.88
C SER A 178 -6.62 -15.68 -14.70
N ALA A 179 -6.97 -16.10 -13.49
CA ALA A 179 -6.78 -15.29 -12.29
C ALA A 179 -5.28 -15.00 -12.00
N TYR A 180 -4.36 -15.82 -12.52
CA TYR A 180 -2.92 -15.53 -12.45
C TYR A 180 -2.56 -14.23 -13.18
N ASP A 181 -3.27 -13.88 -14.24
CA ASP A 181 -3.01 -12.70 -15.06
C ASP A 181 -3.57 -11.40 -14.45
N ASN A 182 -4.30 -11.51 -13.33
CA ASN A 182 -4.71 -10.38 -12.49
C ASN A 182 -3.64 -10.05 -11.41
N ARG A 183 -2.39 -9.84 -11.81
CA ARG A 183 -1.23 -9.82 -10.93
C ARG A 183 -0.63 -8.41 -10.77
N PRO A 184 0.22 -8.17 -9.76
CA PRO A 184 1.19 -7.08 -9.83
C PRO A 184 2.12 -7.24 -11.04
N LEU A 185 2.74 -6.13 -11.45
CA LEU A 185 3.82 -6.17 -12.43
C LEU A 185 5.01 -6.97 -11.89
N TYR A 186 5.69 -7.69 -12.78
CA TYR A 186 7.04 -8.17 -12.49
C TYR A 186 7.99 -6.99 -12.39
N PHE A 187 9.08 -7.15 -11.64
CA PHE A 187 10.03 -6.05 -11.48
C PHE A 187 10.59 -5.55 -12.81
N ASN A 188 10.92 -6.46 -13.73
CA ASN A 188 11.38 -6.10 -15.08
C ASN A 188 10.32 -5.39 -15.92
N GLU A 189 9.03 -5.60 -15.65
CA GLU A 189 7.97 -4.80 -16.28
C GLU A 189 7.91 -3.40 -15.69
N ILE A 190 8.16 -3.23 -14.39
CA ILE A 190 8.24 -1.91 -13.73
C ILE A 190 9.46 -1.14 -14.25
N GLU A 191 10.60 -1.82 -14.47
CA GLU A 191 11.82 -1.21 -15.01
C GLU A 191 11.60 -0.50 -16.35
N ASN A 192 10.66 -0.99 -17.18
CA ASN A 192 10.31 -0.33 -18.44
C ASN A 192 9.71 1.08 -18.26
N TYR A 193 9.18 1.37 -17.07
CA TYR A 193 8.65 2.69 -16.71
C TYR A 193 9.67 3.58 -16.01
N MET A 194 10.86 3.06 -15.68
CA MET A 194 11.90 3.78 -14.94
C MET A 194 12.86 4.57 -15.84
N GLU A 195 12.36 5.13 -16.95
CA GLU A 195 13.19 5.95 -17.86
C GLU A 195 13.71 7.22 -17.14
N LYS A 196 12.84 7.88 -16.38
CA LYS A 196 13.15 9.06 -15.57
C LYS A 196 12.84 8.78 -14.11
N VAL A 197 13.74 8.05 -13.44
CA VAL A 197 13.60 7.68 -12.03
C VAL A 197 14.61 8.41 -11.15
N ILE A 198 14.16 8.87 -9.98
CA ILE A 198 15.00 9.38 -8.90
C ILE A 198 14.79 8.46 -7.69
N PHE A 199 15.85 7.75 -7.31
CA PHE A 199 15.88 6.97 -6.07
C PHE A 199 16.23 7.90 -4.91
N VAL A 200 15.39 7.92 -3.88
CA VAL A 200 15.60 8.72 -2.67
C VAL A 200 15.85 7.76 -1.53
N SER A 201 17.05 7.80 -0.95
CA SER A 201 17.42 6.99 0.22
C SER A 201 18.67 7.55 0.88
N ALA A 202 18.72 7.49 2.20
CA ALA A 202 19.95 7.75 2.97
C ALA A 202 20.96 6.59 2.85
N THR A 203 20.51 5.40 2.47
CA THR A 203 21.31 4.16 2.37
C THR A 203 20.99 3.42 1.06
N PRO A 204 21.27 4.02 -0.11
CA PRO A 204 20.94 3.40 -1.39
C PRO A 204 21.61 2.03 -1.52
N ALA A 205 20.85 1.03 -1.98
CA ALA A 205 21.38 -0.31 -2.16
C ALA A 205 22.09 -0.47 -3.52
N LYS A 206 22.67 -1.65 -3.73
CA LYS A 206 23.49 -1.96 -4.90
C LYS A 206 22.76 -1.70 -6.23
N TYR A 207 21.47 -2.01 -6.31
CA TYR A 207 20.70 -1.83 -7.54
C TYR A 207 20.61 -0.36 -7.96
N GLU A 208 20.35 0.51 -7.00
CA GLU A 208 20.24 1.95 -7.22
C GLU A 208 21.59 2.54 -7.58
N LEU A 209 22.66 2.15 -6.89
CA LEU A 209 24.02 2.61 -7.17
C LEU A 209 24.50 2.18 -8.56
N GLU A 210 24.26 0.94 -8.97
CA GLU A 210 24.66 0.44 -10.30
C GLU A 210 23.78 0.98 -11.43
N GLY A 211 22.49 1.22 -11.17
CA GLY A 211 21.54 1.74 -12.16
C GLY A 211 21.56 3.25 -12.34
N SER A 212 22.15 4.01 -11.39
CA SER A 212 22.16 5.47 -11.43
C SER A 212 23.30 6.02 -12.29
N LYS A 213 22.97 6.95 -13.19
CA LYS A 213 23.97 7.71 -13.96
C LYS A 213 24.74 8.72 -13.09
N GLN A 214 24.08 9.23 -12.04
CA GLN A 214 24.63 10.23 -11.14
C GLN A 214 24.08 10.00 -9.74
N THR A 215 24.95 10.10 -8.74
CA THR A 215 24.57 10.16 -7.34
C THR A 215 24.63 11.61 -6.88
N VAL A 216 23.58 12.07 -6.20
CA VAL A 216 23.52 13.41 -5.60
C VAL A 216 23.46 13.25 -4.09
N GLU A 217 24.46 13.76 -3.39
CA GLU A 217 24.51 13.70 -1.93
C GLU A 217 23.90 14.98 -1.32
N GLN A 218 22.97 14.81 -0.39
CA GLN A 218 22.38 15.90 0.38
C GLN A 218 22.55 15.61 1.88
N ILE A 219 23.71 15.97 2.42
CA ILE A 219 24.09 15.70 3.81
C ILE A 219 23.79 16.92 4.72
N ILE A 220 23.87 18.13 4.17
CA ILE A 220 23.69 19.37 4.94
C ILE A 220 22.21 19.56 5.27
N ARG A 221 21.88 19.54 6.57
CA ARG A 221 20.53 19.82 7.07
C ARG A 221 20.32 21.34 7.16
N PRO A 222 19.18 21.89 6.68
CA PRO A 222 18.89 23.33 6.79
C PRO A 222 18.87 23.87 8.23
N THR A 223 18.59 23.00 9.21
CA THR A 223 18.58 23.32 10.65
C THR A 223 19.98 23.40 11.27
N GLY A 224 21.03 22.98 10.54
CA GLY A 224 22.39 22.87 11.06
C GLY A 224 22.61 21.69 12.01
N LEU A 225 21.65 20.77 12.12
CA LEU A 225 21.80 19.57 12.94
C LEU A 225 22.91 18.66 12.39
N VAL A 226 23.86 18.34 13.27
CA VAL A 226 24.98 17.44 12.99
C VAL A 226 24.59 15.98 13.20
N ASP A 227 25.33 15.08 12.56
CA ASP A 227 25.21 13.65 12.86
C ASP A 227 25.66 13.37 14.30
N PRO A 228 25.00 12.42 14.99
CA PRO A 228 25.30 12.13 16.39
C PRO A 228 26.66 11.45 16.56
N GLU A 229 27.31 11.69 17.71
CA GLU A 229 28.53 10.98 18.09
C GLU A 229 28.25 9.49 18.36
N ILE A 230 29.11 8.62 17.84
CA ILE A 230 29.01 7.17 18.02
C ILE A 230 30.06 6.71 19.05
N ILE A 231 29.57 6.11 20.15
CA ILE A 231 30.42 5.58 21.22
C ILE A 231 30.27 4.07 21.31
N LEU A 232 31.38 3.35 21.13
CA LEU A 232 31.42 1.89 21.30
C LEU A 232 31.69 1.52 22.75
N LYS A 233 30.85 0.66 23.32
CA LYS A 233 31.02 0.12 24.68
C LYS A 233 31.10 -1.41 24.65
N PRO A 234 31.87 -2.05 25.56
CA PRO A 234 31.87 -3.50 25.71
C PRO A 234 30.48 -4.04 26.07
N ALA A 235 30.20 -5.28 25.69
CA ALA A 235 28.93 -5.95 26.03
C ALA A 235 28.80 -6.28 27.53
N LYS A 236 29.93 -6.38 28.25
CA LYS A 236 29.95 -6.66 29.69
C LYS A 236 29.29 -5.49 30.45
N ASN A 237 28.33 -5.80 31.33
CA ASN A 237 27.56 -4.83 32.11
C ASN A 237 26.82 -3.78 31.26
N GLN A 238 26.36 -4.17 30.06
CA GLN A 238 25.69 -3.25 29.14
C GLN A 238 24.39 -2.67 29.71
N ILE A 239 23.63 -3.45 30.50
CA ILE A 239 22.37 -3.02 31.11
C ILE A 239 22.62 -1.93 32.16
N ASP A 240 23.63 -2.11 33.02
CA ASP A 240 24.02 -1.09 34.00
C ASP A 240 24.46 0.21 33.31
N SER A 241 25.26 0.09 32.24
CA SER A 241 25.66 1.24 31.44
C SER A 241 24.47 1.92 30.76
N LEU A 242 23.51 1.15 30.25
CA LEU A 242 22.27 1.66 29.64
C LEU A 242 21.45 2.44 30.68
N ILE A 243 21.23 1.87 31.86
CA ILE A 243 20.51 2.51 32.97
C ILE A 243 21.16 3.84 33.36
N ALA A 244 22.48 3.85 33.50
CA ALA A 244 23.23 5.06 33.85
C ALA A 244 23.04 6.17 32.81
N GLU A 245 23.06 5.83 31.51
CA GLU A 245 22.81 6.80 30.44
C GLU A 245 21.35 7.25 30.37
N ILE A 246 20.38 6.34 30.55
CA ILE A 246 18.95 6.68 30.60
C ILE A 246 18.67 7.68 31.72
N LYS A 247 19.23 7.47 32.92
CA LYS A 247 19.04 8.39 34.06
C LYS A 247 19.52 9.81 33.73
N LYS A 248 20.72 9.93 33.15
CA LYS A 248 21.26 11.24 32.69
C LYS A 248 20.34 11.94 31.68
N ARG A 249 19.74 11.19 30.74
CA ARG A 249 18.80 11.77 29.75
C ARG A 249 17.46 12.14 30.36
N THR A 250 16.98 11.32 31.29
CA THR A 250 15.71 11.54 32.01
C THR A 250 15.77 12.79 32.88
N GLU A 251 16.90 13.05 33.56
CA GLU A 251 17.14 14.28 34.32
C GLU A 251 17.05 15.54 33.44
N LYS A 252 17.48 15.45 32.18
CA LYS A 252 17.40 16.52 31.17
C LYS A 252 16.05 16.59 30.45
N LYS A 253 15.07 15.76 30.82
CA LYS A 253 13.77 15.61 30.14
C LYS A 253 13.89 15.23 28.66
N GLU A 254 14.92 14.48 28.30
CA GLU A 254 15.13 13.94 26.94
C GLU A 254 14.55 12.50 26.84
N ARG A 255 14.59 11.91 25.64
CA ARG A 255 14.11 10.55 25.36
C ARG A 255 15.22 9.64 24.85
N VAL A 256 15.04 8.35 25.10
CA VAL A 256 15.99 7.30 24.70
C VAL A 256 15.29 6.27 23.82
N LEU A 257 15.90 5.93 22.69
CA LEU A 257 15.51 4.78 21.89
C LEU A 257 16.50 3.63 22.14
N VAL A 258 15.98 2.42 22.33
CA VAL A 258 16.79 1.22 22.51
C VAL A 258 16.35 0.19 21.47
N THR A 259 17.29 -0.33 20.68
CA THR A 259 17.02 -1.43 19.75
C THR A 259 17.60 -2.74 20.27
N THR A 260 16.79 -3.79 20.26
CA THR A 260 17.15 -5.17 20.59
C THR A 260 17.05 -6.05 19.34
N LEU A 261 17.44 -7.32 19.45
CA LEU A 261 17.43 -8.26 18.32
C LEU A 261 16.10 -8.97 18.12
N THR A 262 15.35 -9.21 19.19
CA THR A 262 14.11 -9.99 19.15
C THR A 262 12.99 -9.26 19.87
N LYS A 263 11.73 -9.59 19.52
CA LYS A 263 10.54 -9.02 20.17
C LYS A 263 10.55 -9.29 21.67
N ARG A 264 10.81 -10.55 22.04
CA ARG A 264 10.92 -10.98 23.43
C ARG A 264 11.98 -10.19 24.19
N MET A 265 13.17 -9.97 23.62
CA MET A 265 14.17 -9.12 24.26
C MET A 265 13.72 -7.66 24.41
N ALA A 266 12.93 -7.13 23.47
CA ALA A 266 12.39 -5.78 23.61
C ALA A 266 11.39 -5.69 24.78
N GLU A 267 10.55 -6.73 24.93
CA GLU A 267 9.63 -6.89 26.06
C GLU A 267 10.40 -7.04 27.37
N ASP A 268 11.30 -8.03 27.48
CA ASP A 268 12.10 -8.31 28.68
C ASP A 268 12.88 -7.07 29.15
N VAL A 269 13.51 -6.33 28.23
CA VAL A 269 14.26 -5.10 28.57
C VAL A 269 13.32 -3.98 29.02
N ALA A 270 12.15 -3.81 28.37
CA ALA A 270 11.21 -2.78 28.78
C ALA A 270 10.59 -3.09 30.16
N GLU A 271 10.24 -4.35 30.43
CA GLU A 271 9.73 -4.81 31.71
C GLU A 271 10.77 -4.64 32.82
N TYR A 272 12.00 -5.07 32.58
CA TYR A 272 13.10 -4.90 33.54
C TYR A 272 13.36 -3.42 33.88
N LEU A 273 13.31 -2.52 32.89
CA LEU A 273 13.44 -1.08 33.12
C LEU A 273 12.28 -0.56 33.99
N ASP A 274 11.06 -1.02 33.75
CA ASP A 274 9.88 -0.62 34.53
C ASP A 274 9.95 -1.11 35.98
N GLU A 275 10.42 -2.34 36.21
CA GLU A 275 10.66 -2.92 37.56
C GLU A 275 11.60 -2.06 38.43
N ILE A 276 12.59 -1.43 37.81
CA ILE A 276 13.54 -0.51 38.49
C ILE A 276 13.09 0.96 38.44
N ASN A 277 11.80 1.21 38.19
CA ASN A 277 11.14 2.53 38.12
C ASN A 277 11.64 3.44 36.98
N ILE A 278 12.11 2.87 35.87
CA ILE A 278 12.37 3.60 34.63
C ILE A 278 11.20 3.38 33.69
N LYS A 279 10.42 4.44 33.46
CA LYS A 279 9.23 4.38 32.58
C LYS A 279 9.65 4.05 31.15
N ALA A 280 9.44 2.80 30.75
CA ALA A 280 9.76 2.26 29.44
C ALA A 280 8.51 1.66 28.78
N LYS A 281 8.49 1.65 27.46
CA LYS A 281 7.55 0.86 26.66
C LYS A 281 8.30 0.17 25.54
N TYR A 282 7.72 -0.89 24.99
CA TYR A 282 8.26 -1.58 23.82
C TYR A 282 7.46 -1.31 22.54
N LEU A 283 8.08 -1.55 21.38
CA LEU A 283 7.46 -1.47 20.05
C LEU A 283 7.97 -2.57 19.11
N HIS A 284 7.09 -3.49 18.72
CA HIS A 284 7.33 -4.53 17.73
C HIS A 284 6.12 -4.76 16.81
N SER A 285 6.25 -5.66 15.83
CA SER A 285 5.30 -5.80 14.72
C SER A 285 3.90 -6.34 15.07
N GLU A 286 3.66 -6.76 16.31
CA GLU A 286 2.31 -7.18 16.76
C GLU A 286 1.51 -6.01 17.32
N ILE A 287 2.17 -4.89 17.61
CA ILE A 287 1.48 -3.66 18.04
C ILE A 287 0.74 -3.08 16.83
N LYS A 288 -0.56 -2.87 17.00
CA LYS A 288 -1.43 -2.32 15.95
C LYS A 288 -1.04 -0.88 15.63
N THR A 289 -1.25 -0.44 14.39
CA THR A 289 -0.86 0.90 13.92
C THR A 289 -1.40 2.03 14.79
N LEU A 290 -2.67 1.98 15.22
CA LEU A 290 -3.26 3.00 16.09
C LEU A 290 -2.61 3.06 17.47
N GLU A 291 -2.27 1.90 18.03
CA GLU A 291 -1.59 1.80 19.31
C GLU A 291 -0.14 2.31 19.20
N ARG A 292 0.55 1.99 18.11
CA ARG A 292 1.88 2.55 17.81
C ARG A 292 1.86 4.08 17.80
N ILE A 293 0.87 4.70 17.15
CA ILE A 293 0.72 6.17 17.14
C ILE A 293 0.57 6.71 18.57
N ASN A 294 -0.25 6.05 19.41
CA ASN A 294 -0.42 6.45 20.80
C ASN A 294 0.86 6.30 21.62
N ILE A 295 1.60 5.21 21.46
CA ILE A 295 2.88 4.99 22.13
C ILE A 295 3.89 6.08 21.76
N LEU A 296 4.03 6.40 20.47
CA LEU A 296 4.93 7.47 20.00
C LEU A 296 4.49 8.84 20.52
N LYS A 297 3.19 9.13 20.53
CA LYS A 297 2.65 10.37 21.12
C LYS A 297 2.95 10.46 22.62
N ASP A 298 2.76 9.37 23.35
CA ASP A 298 3.02 9.30 24.79
C ASP A 298 4.51 9.47 25.12
N LEU A 299 5.41 8.96 24.26
CA LEU A 299 6.85 9.20 24.35
C LEU A 299 7.14 10.70 24.24
N ARG A 300 6.62 11.36 23.20
CA ARG A 300 6.81 12.81 22.99
C ARG A 300 6.28 13.64 24.16
N LEU A 301 5.07 13.32 24.63
CA LEU A 301 4.46 13.95 25.81
C LEU A 301 5.20 13.67 27.13
N GLY A 302 6.18 12.76 27.14
CA GLY A 302 6.96 12.44 28.33
C GLY A 302 6.21 11.61 29.36
N LYS A 303 5.17 10.87 28.95
CA LYS A 303 4.53 9.89 29.83
C LYS A 303 5.49 8.76 30.21
N PHE A 304 6.44 8.47 29.33
CA PHE A 304 7.56 7.57 29.56
C PHE A 304 8.81 8.11 28.83
N ASN A 305 9.99 7.61 29.20
CA ASN A 305 11.27 8.19 28.77
C ASN A 305 12.05 7.29 27.79
N VAL A 306 11.75 5.99 27.76
CA VAL A 306 12.50 4.99 26.99
C VAL A 306 11.56 4.19 26.10
N LEU A 307 11.85 4.16 24.80
CA LEU A 307 11.17 3.27 23.85
C LEU A 307 12.13 2.17 23.41
N VAL A 308 11.80 0.93 23.75
CA VAL A 308 12.54 -0.26 23.35
C VAL A 308 11.89 -0.84 22.09
N GLY A 309 12.65 -1.30 21.12
CA GLY A 309 12.06 -1.89 19.92
C GLY A 309 13.04 -2.78 19.18
N VAL A 310 12.59 -3.27 18.04
CA VAL A 310 13.44 -4.07 17.13
C VAL A 310 13.75 -3.22 15.89
N ASN A 311 13.38 -3.67 14.69
CA ASN A 311 13.62 -2.96 13.44
C ASN A 311 12.64 -1.80 13.17
N LEU A 312 11.64 -1.57 14.02
CA LEU A 312 10.61 -0.54 13.82
C LEU A 312 11.05 0.88 14.22
N LEU A 313 12.27 1.05 14.73
CA LEU A 313 12.81 2.32 15.21
C LEU A 313 13.78 2.99 14.21
N ARG A 314 13.62 2.73 12.90
CA ARG A 314 14.57 3.19 11.87
C ARG A 314 14.03 4.32 11.01
N GLU A 315 13.06 4.02 10.15
CA GLU A 315 12.65 4.92 9.07
C GLU A 315 11.34 5.63 9.40
N GLY A 316 11.22 6.89 8.95
CA GLY A 316 10.01 7.70 9.11
C GLY A 316 9.66 8.13 10.55
N LEU A 317 10.59 7.99 11.51
CA LEU A 317 10.39 8.47 12.88
C LEU A 317 11.06 9.83 13.09
N ASP A 318 10.25 10.87 13.24
CA ASP A 318 10.71 12.20 13.63
C ASP A 318 10.37 12.47 15.11
N LEU A 319 11.41 12.37 15.95
CA LEU A 319 11.32 12.50 17.40
C LEU A 319 12.43 13.44 17.90
N PRO A 320 12.24 14.77 17.81
CA PRO A 320 13.26 15.75 18.21
C PRO A 320 13.59 15.69 19.71
N GLU A 321 12.72 15.07 20.53
CA GLU A 321 12.94 14.88 21.95
C GLU A 321 13.95 13.75 22.26
N VAL A 322 14.33 12.93 21.27
CA VAL A 322 15.30 11.84 21.42
C VAL A 322 16.73 12.39 21.31
N SER A 323 17.53 12.15 22.36
CA SER A 323 18.94 12.58 22.42
C SER A 323 19.93 11.42 22.59
N LEU A 324 19.42 10.18 22.66
CA LEU A 324 20.23 8.97 22.77
C LEU A 324 19.54 7.81 22.05
N VAL A 325 20.31 7.15 21.17
CA VAL A 325 19.92 5.89 20.54
C VAL A 325 20.94 4.83 20.95
N VAL A 326 20.45 3.74 21.54
CA VAL A 326 21.26 2.59 21.94
C VAL A 326 20.92 1.41 21.05
N THR A 327 21.94 0.80 20.45
CA THR A 327 21.75 -0.32 19.51
C THR A 327 22.28 -1.63 20.05
N LYS A 328 21.57 -2.74 19.76
CA LYS A 328 21.95 -4.11 20.12
C LYS A 328 22.13 -4.29 21.63
N CYS A 329 21.13 -3.87 22.41
CA CYS A 329 21.10 -4.18 23.84
C CYS A 329 20.62 -5.62 24.07
N PHE A 330 21.26 -6.35 24.98
CA PHE A 330 20.84 -7.69 25.39
C PHE A 330 20.56 -7.73 26.89
N ALA A 331 19.40 -8.30 27.27
CA ALA A 331 19.22 -8.86 28.60
C ALA A 331 20.05 -10.16 28.64
N GLY A 332 21.15 -10.14 29.39
CA GLY A 332 22.03 -11.29 29.57
C GLY A 332 21.84 -11.90 30.94
#